data_AF-A0A7J7ZK83-F1
#
_entry.id   AF-A0A7J7ZK83-F1
#
_cell.length_a   1.000
_cell.length_b   1.000
_cell.length_c   1.000
_cell.angle_alpha   90.00
_cell.angle_beta   90.00
_cell.angle_gamma   90.00
#
_symmetry.space_group_name_H-M   'P 1'
#
loop_
_entity.id
_entity.type
_entity.pdbx_description
1 polymer ?
#
loop_
_entity_poly.entity_id
_entity_poly.type
_entity_poly.pdbx_seq_one_letter_code
_entity_poly.pdbx_strand_id
1 'polypeptide(L)'
;MSGTKTTPEGLSEHALRLPENPSARQKRKEKHKSKQLEWQCQLESNSDGNDRKHIRRDVHSTLSLIIDCSFDSLMVLKDIKKLPKQIQSRYAENQRALHSVQFHLTSHGGQLKKNMDENDKGWVKWKDIHIKPEHYIEFTKKEDLICLSSDSPNVLKELDETKAYVIGGLVYHNHQKQDAVGETVGGD
;
A
#
# COMPACT_ATOMS: atom_id res chain seq x y z
N MET A 1 -11.25 -66.74 31.04
CA MET A 1 -12.22 -66.16 30.09
C MET A 1 -12.32 -64.68 30.45
N SER A 2 -11.42 -63.83 29.93
CA SER A 2 -11.56 -62.99 28.71
C SER A 2 -12.76 -62.06 28.74
N GLY A 3 -12.51 -60.75 28.54
CA GLY A 3 -13.52 -59.70 28.38
C GLY A 3 -13.13 -58.39 29.09
N THR A 4 -12.02 -57.76 28.69
CA THR A 4 -11.97 -56.53 27.85
C THR A 4 -12.42 -55.23 28.54
N LYS A 5 -11.43 -54.34 28.75
CA LYS A 5 -11.59 -52.89 28.98
C LYS A 5 -12.35 -52.25 27.82
N THR A 6 -13.32 -51.40 28.12
CA THR A 6 -13.87 -50.43 27.17
C THR A 6 -14.05 -49.08 27.88
N THR A 7 -13.26 -48.11 27.45
CA THR A 7 -13.40 -46.68 27.75
C THR A 7 -14.60 -46.14 26.95
N PRO A 8 -15.46 -45.26 27.51
CA PRO A 8 -16.33 -44.45 26.69
C PRO A 8 -15.58 -43.16 26.31
N GLU A 9 -15.04 -43.13 25.10
CA GLU A 9 -14.89 -41.89 24.34
C GLU A 9 -16.29 -41.37 23.95
N GLY A 10 -16.49 -40.05 23.96
CA GLY A 10 -17.69 -39.48 23.36
C GLY A 10 -18.16 -38.14 23.93
N LEU A 11 -17.28 -37.22 24.32
CA LEU A 11 -17.67 -35.82 24.42
C LEU A 11 -17.70 -35.24 23.00
N SER A 12 -18.91 -35.16 22.44
CA SER A 12 -19.19 -34.39 21.24
C SER A 12 -18.83 -32.91 21.51
N GLU A 13 -17.75 -32.43 20.89
CA GLU A 13 -17.33 -31.02 20.88
C GLU A 13 -18.28 -30.13 20.06
N HIS A 14 -19.53 -30.53 19.86
CA HIS A 14 -20.47 -29.84 18.99
C HIS A 14 -21.48 -28.94 19.70
N ALA A 15 -21.35 -28.75 21.01
CA ALA A 15 -22.21 -27.87 21.79
C ALA A 15 -21.39 -26.82 22.55
N LEU A 16 -21.25 -25.63 21.95
CA LEU A 16 -21.28 -24.29 22.59
C LEU A 16 -20.80 -23.20 21.61
N ARG A 17 -21.35 -23.13 20.39
CA ARG A 17 -21.34 -21.86 19.66
C ARG A 17 -22.61 -21.11 20.04
N LEU A 18 -22.50 -20.25 21.05
CA LEU A 18 -23.58 -19.33 21.42
C LEU A 18 -24.06 -18.62 20.15
N PRO A 19 -25.38 -18.53 19.90
CA PRO A 19 -25.89 -17.83 18.73
C PRO A 19 -25.37 -16.39 18.76
N GLU A 20 -24.68 -15.97 17.70
CA GLU A 20 -24.15 -14.62 17.62
C GLU A 20 -25.29 -13.62 17.84
N ASN A 21 -25.14 -12.75 18.85
CA ASN A 21 -26.14 -11.75 19.22
C ASN A 21 -26.56 -10.95 17.97
N PRO A 22 -27.85 -10.89 17.61
CA PRO A 22 -28.33 -10.25 16.38
C PRO A 22 -27.87 -8.79 16.24
N SER A 23 -27.68 -8.10 17.37
CA SER A 23 -27.14 -6.74 17.39
C SER A 23 -25.69 -6.64 16.87
N ALA A 24 -24.84 -7.64 17.12
CA ALA A 24 -23.48 -7.70 16.61
C ALA A 24 -23.45 -8.02 15.10
N ARG A 25 -24.40 -8.85 14.63
CA ARG A 25 -24.59 -9.14 13.20
C ARG A 25 -25.06 -7.90 12.44
N GLN A 26 -25.96 -7.11 13.02
CA GLN A 26 -26.41 -5.83 12.46
C GLN A 26 -25.27 -4.80 12.42
N LYS A 27 -24.52 -4.62 13.51
CA LYS A 27 -23.35 -3.71 13.55
C LYS A 27 -22.28 -4.05 12.52
N ARG A 28 -22.01 -5.35 12.28
CA ARG A 28 -21.06 -5.79 11.23
C ARG A 28 -21.58 -5.51 9.82
N LYS A 29 -22.87 -5.78 9.56
CA LYS A 29 -23.51 -5.47 8.27
C LYS A 29 -23.52 -3.97 8.00
N GLU A 30 -23.82 -3.17 9.01
CA GLU A 30 -23.88 -1.70 8.91
C GLU A 30 -22.48 -1.09 8.73
N LYS A 31 -21.45 -1.61 9.41
CA LYS A 31 -20.05 -1.22 9.18
C LYS A 31 -19.55 -1.61 7.79
N HIS A 32 -19.94 -2.78 7.28
CA HIS A 32 -19.61 -3.19 5.92
C HIS A 32 -20.33 -2.34 4.88
N LYS A 33 -21.61 -2.01 5.13
CA LYS A 33 -22.43 -1.16 4.26
C LYS A 33 -21.94 0.29 4.27
N SER A 34 -21.57 0.83 5.43
CA SER A 34 -20.99 2.16 5.59
C SER A 34 -19.62 2.25 4.94
N LYS A 35 -18.75 1.23 5.07
CA LYS A 35 -17.51 1.15 4.27
C LYS A 35 -17.79 1.04 2.77
N GLN A 36 -18.74 0.21 2.34
CA GLN A 36 -19.11 0.14 0.93
C GLN A 36 -19.62 1.48 0.41
N LEU A 37 -20.44 2.18 1.20
CA LEU A 37 -20.95 3.50 0.86
C LEU A 37 -19.82 4.55 0.83
N GLU A 38 -18.88 4.51 1.77
CA GLU A 38 -17.71 5.39 1.81
C GLU A 38 -16.79 5.14 0.60
N TRP A 39 -16.52 3.87 0.26
CA TRP A 39 -15.82 3.49 -0.97
C TRP A 39 -16.57 3.92 -2.23
N GLN A 40 -17.91 3.81 -2.24
CA GLN A 40 -18.75 4.19 -3.37
C GLN A 40 -18.82 5.72 -3.52
N CYS A 41 -18.98 6.47 -2.43
CA CYS A 41 -18.88 7.93 -2.43
C CYS A 41 -17.49 8.41 -2.84
N GLN A 42 -16.43 7.70 -2.43
CA GLN A 42 -15.05 8.03 -2.83
C GLN A 42 -14.80 7.76 -4.33
N LEU A 43 -15.42 6.73 -4.89
CA LEU A 43 -15.43 6.46 -6.34
C LEU A 43 -16.29 7.48 -7.11
N GLU A 44 -17.44 7.90 -6.55
CA GLU A 44 -18.34 8.89 -7.13
C GLU A 44 -17.76 10.32 -7.08
N SER A 45 -17.01 10.68 -6.03
CA SER A 45 -16.21 11.92 -6.02
C SER A 45 -15.07 11.93 -7.04
N ASN A 46 -14.65 10.74 -7.52
CA ASN A 46 -13.71 10.58 -8.63
C ASN A 46 -14.40 10.44 -10.00
N SER A 47 -15.74 10.39 -10.04
CA SER A 47 -16.55 10.22 -11.26
C SER A 47 -16.88 11.55 -11.94
N ASP A 48 -16.67 12.69 -11.29
CA ASP A 48 -17.01 14.00 -11.85
C ASP A 48 -15.90 14.57 -12.74
N GLY A 49 -15.55 13.77 -13.75
CA GLY A 49 -14.48 14.08 -14.69
C GLY A 49 -14.45 13.17 -15.91
N ASN A 50 -15.62 12.77 -16.41
CA ASN A 50 -15.77 12.03 -17.68
C ASN A 50 -15.53 12.91 -18.93
N ASP A 51 -14.67 13.93 -18.84
CA ASP A 51 -14.47 14.94 -19.88
C ASP A 51 -12.97 15.11 -20.27
N ARG A 52 -12.18 14.04 -20.18
CA ARG A 52 -10.74 14.09 -20.46
C ARG A 52 -10.38 13.58 -21.86
N LYS A 53 -11.08 14.06 -22.88
CA LYS A 53 -10.42 14.31 -24.18
C LYS A 53 -9.61 15.61 -24.08
N HIS A 54 -8.71 15.69 -23.10
CA HIS A 54 -7.65 16.68 -23.15
C HIS A 54 -6.49 16.00 -23.85
N ILE A 55 -6.20 16.43 -25.07
CA ILE A 55 -4.85 16.38 -25.61
C ILE A 55 -4.00 17.18 -24.61
N ARG A 56 -3.50 16.51 -23.57
CA ARG A 56 -2.56 17.11 -22.65
C ARG A 56 -1.22 17.07 -23.38
N ARG A 57 -0.60 18.24 -23.54
CA ARG A 57 0.80 18.30 -23.93
C ARG A 57 1.55 17.58 -22.82
N ASP A 58 2.22 16.49 -23.15
CA ASP A 58 3.01 15.73 -22.20
C ASP A 58 4.23 16.57 -21.83
N VAL A 59 4.13 17.30 -20.73
CA VAL A 59 5.23 18.10 -20.20
C VAL A 59 5.88 17.25 -19.12
N HIS A 60 7.01 16.64 -19.45
CA HIS A 60 7.79 15.89 -18.48
C HIS A 60 8.59 16.84 -17.59
N SER A 61 8.50 16.66 -16.27
CA SER A 61 9.46 17.25 -15.34
C SER A 61 10.77 16.48 -15.41
N THR A 62 11.88 17.14 -15.12
CA THR A 62 13.19 16.50 -14.96
C THR A 62 13.33 15.79 -13.61
N LEU A 63 12.41 16.06 -12.68
CA LEU A 63 12.42 15.47 -11.35
C LEU A 63 12.36 13.94 -11.43
N SER A 64 13.24 13.29 -10.67
CA SER A 64 13.29 11.83 -10.57
C SER A 64 12.59 11.37 -9.30
N LEU A 65 11.61 10.47 -9.45
CA LEU A 65 10.92 9.82 -8.34
C LEU A 65 11.27 8.34 -8.33
N ILE A 66 11.87 7.88 -7.24
CA ILE A 66 12.39 6.53 -7.08
C ILE A 66 11.57 5.80 -6.02
N ILE A 67 11.03 4.63 -6.37
CA ILE A 67 10.49 3.67 -5.42
C ILE A 67 11.58 2.63 -5.13
N ASP A 68 12.03 2.59 -3.88
CA ASP A 68 13.03 1.63 -3.39
C ASP A 68 12.37 0.33 -2.93
N CYS A 69 12.54 -0.76 -3.68
CA CYS A 69 11.99 -2.08 -3.35
C CYS A 69 12.98 -3.02 -2.66
N SER A 70 14.08 -2.52 -2.09
CA SER A 70 15.07 -3.33 -1.36
C SER A 70 14.50 -4.02 -0.11
N PHE A 71 13.35 -3.57 0.39
CA PHE A 71 12.68 -4.08 1.59
C PHE A 71 11.78 -5.31 1.35
N ASP A 72 11.85 -5.96 0.18
CA ASP A 72 11.05 -7.14 -0.18
C ASP A 72 11.10 -8.25 0.89
N SER A 73 12.27 -8.49 1.47
CA SER A 73 12.49 -9.53 2.49
C SER A 73 11.88 -9.20 3.85
N LEU A 74 11.58 -7.92 4.13
CA LEU A 74 11.00 -7.47 5.39
C LEU A 74 9.47 -7.58 5.41
N MET A 75 8.83 -7.75 4.25
CA MET A 75 7.39 -7.82 4.13
C MET A 75 6.88 -9.26 4.12
N VAL A 76 5.76 -9.50 4.81
CA VAL A 76 5.02 -10.75 4.69
C VAL A 76 4.26 -10.80 3.36
N LEU A 77 3.97 -12.00 2.86
CA LEU A 77 3.27 -12.21 1.58
C LEU A 77 1.94 -11.43 1.45
N LYS A 78 1.23 -11.19 2.56
CA LYS A 78 -0.02 -10.41 2.56
C LYS A 78 0.21 -8.94 2.18
N ASP A 79 1.36 -8.39 2.54
CA ASP A 79 1.73 -6.99 2.31
C ASP A 79 2.45 -6.81 0.98
N ILE A 80 3.30 -7.77 0.60
CA ILE A 80 3.86 -7.86 -0.75
C ILE A 80 2.75 -7.83 -1.81
N LYS A 81 1.61 -8.51 -1.58
CA LYS A 81 0.47 -8.49 -2.51
C LYS A 81 -0.19 -7.12 -2.67
N LYS A 82 0.01 -6.19 -1.74
CA LYS A 82 -0.55 -4.83 -1.79
C LYS A 82 0.38 -3.87 -2.55
N LEU A 83 1.69 -4.08 -2.45
CA LEU A 83 2.69 -3.18 -3.03
C LEU A 83 2.55 -2.99 -4.57
N PRO A 84 2.38 -4.02 -5.41
CA PRO A 84 2.14 -3.87 -6.85
C PRO A 84 0.97 -2.94 -7.17
N LYS A 85 -0.13 -3.05 -6.41
CA LYS A 85 -1.32 -2.20 -6.62
C LYS A 85 -1.04 -0.74 -6.29
N GLN A 86 -0.24 -0.48 -5.26
CA GLN A 86 0.18 0.89 -4.92
C GLN A 86 1.08 1.47 -6.01
N ILE A 87 2.06 0.70 -6.50
CA ILE A 87 2.93 1.10 -7.62
C ILE A 87 2.10 1.40 -8.86
N GLN A 88 1.16 0.52 -9.22
CA GLN A 88 0.26 0.70 -10.36
C GLN A 88 -0.59 1.98 -10.25
N SER A 89 -1.13 2.28 -9.05
CA SER A 89 -1.88 3.53 -8.82
C SER A 89 -0.99 4.76 -9.03
N ARG A 90 0.23 4.76 -8.46
CA ARG A 90 1.19 5.86 -8.61
C ARG A 90 1.62 6.06 -10.06
N TYR A 91 1.87 4.97 -10.78
CA TYR A 91 2.15 5.00 -12.21
C TYR A 91 0.99 5.63 -13.00
N ALA A 92 -0.25 5.18 -12.75
CA ALA A 92 -1.43 5.73 -13.42
C ALA A 92 -1.71 7.20 -13.05
N GLU A 93 -1.40 7.61 -11.83
CA GLU A 93 -1.43 9.02 -11.40
C GLU A 93 -0.38 9.85 -12.16
N ASN A 94 0.86 9.36 -12.28
CA ASN A 94 1.94 10.02 -13.02
C ASN A 94 1.59 10.22 -14.51
N GLN A 95 1.03 9.19 -15.15
CA GLN A 95 0.59 9.23 -16.55
C GLN A 95 -0.54 10.24 -16.81
N ARG A 96 -1.27 10.65 -15.76
CA ARG A 96 -2.35 11.65 -15.85
C ARG A 96 -1.93 13.00 -15.30
N ALA A 97 -0.72 13.13 -14.76
CA ALA A 97 -0.22 14.36 -14.18
C ALA A 97 -0.10 15.46 -15.25
N LEU A 98 -0.14 16.72 -14.81
CA LEU A 98 0.17 17.86 -15.69
C LEU A 98 1.67 17.88 -16.01
N HIS A 99 2.47 17.58 -15.00
CA HIS A 99 3.92 17.44 -15.10
C HIS A 99 4.29 16.02 -14.67
N SER A 100 4.48 15.12 -15.63
CA SER A 100 4.85 13.74 -15.35
C SER A 100 6.32 13.67 -14.93
N VAL A 101 6.62 12.96 -13.84
CA VAL A 101 7.99 12.82 -13.31
C VAL A 101 8.68 11.60 -13.90
N GLN A 102 10.01 11.58 -13.86
CA GLN A 102 10.80 10.42 -14.25
C GLN A 102 10.64 9.32 -13.19
N PHE A 103 9.72 8.39 -13.44
CA PHE A 103 9.33 7.37 -12.46
C PHE A 103 10.28 6.16 -12.52
N HIS A 104 10.87 5.80 -11.39
CA HIS A 104 11.84 4.74 -11.26
C HIS A 104 11.39 3.71 -10.22
N LEU A 105 11.53 2.43 -10.56
CA LEU A 105 11.35 1.30 -9.65
C LEU A 105 12.70 0.59 -9.53
N THR A 106 13.26 0.56 -8.33
CA THR A 106 14.64 0.10 -8.07
C THR A 106 14.69 -1.07 -7.12
N SER A 107 15.78 -1.84 -7.16
CA SER A 107 15.87 -3.11 -6.44
C SER A 107 14.71 -4.06 -6.75
N HIS A 108 14.23 -4.02 -8.01
CA HIS A 108 13.09 -4.82 -8.44
C HIS A 108 13.48 -6.30 -8.56
N GLY A 109 12.98 -7.12 -7.64
CA GLY A 109 13.28 -8.54 -7.60
C GLY A 109 12.39 -9.30 -6.60
N GLY A 110 12.89 -10.44 -6.12
CA GLY A 110 12.30 -11.14 -4.98
C GLY A 110 10.84 -11.56 -5.16
N GLN A 111 10.07 -11.42 -4.08
CA GLN A 111 8.64 -11.77 -4.03
C GLN A 111 7.80 -10.76 -4.81
N LEU A 112 8.16 -9.48 -4.81
CA LEU A 112 7.50 -8.42 -5.56
C LEU A 112 7.47 -8.74 -7.06
N LYS A 113 8.63 -9.04 -7.65
CA LYS A 113 8.72 -9.36 -9.08
C LYS A 113 7.87 -10.57 -9.44
N LYS A 114 7.95 -11.66 -8.65
CA LYS A 114 7.12 -12.86 -8.85
C LYS A 114 5.62 -12.52 -8.81
N ASN A 115 5.22 -11.68 -7.85
CA ASN A 115 3.85 -11.24 -7.73
C ASN A 115 3.36 -10.45 -8.95
N MET A 116 4.20 -9.51 -9.45
CA MET A 116 3.90 -8.72 -10.64
C MET A 116 3.80 -9.61 -11.89
N ASP A 117 4.70 -10.59 -12.05
CA ASP A 117 4.69 -11.54 -13.17
C ASP A 117 3.44 -12.45 -13.19
N GLU A 118 2.93 -12.83 -12.01
CA GLU A 118 1.74 -13.67 -11.88
C GLU A 118 0.44 -12.89 -12.08
N ASN A 119 0.33 -11.70 -11.47
CA ASN A 119 -0.94 -10.98 -11.37
C ASN A 119 -1.13 -9.90 -12.45
N ASP A 120 -0.05 -9.29 -12.95
CA ASP A 120 -0.15 -8.20 -13.92
C ASP A 120 1.03 -8.17 -14.90
N LYS A 121 1.04 -9.11 -15.86
CA LYS A 121 2.05 -9.16 -16.94
C LYS A 121 2.10 -7.89 -17.80
N GLY A 122 1.16 -6.96 -17.63
CA GLY A 122 1.15 -5.67 -18.30
C GLY A 122 2.26 -4.74 -17.83
N TRP A 123 2.87 -4.98 -16.67
CA TRP A 123 3.92 -4.14 -16.09
C TRP A 123 5.13 -3.97 -17.02
N VAL A 124 5.46 -5.00 -17.81
CA VAL A 124 6.57 -5.00 -18.77
C VAL A 124 6.33 -4.02 -19.93
N LYS A 125 5.07 -3.66 -20.19
CA LYS A 125 4.65 -2.77 -21.28
C LYS A 125 4.36 -1.34 -20.82
N TRP A 126 4.56 -1.04 -19.54
CA TRP A 126 4.40 0.32 -19.05
C TRP A 126 5.38 1.26 -19.75
N LYS A 127 4.90 2.43 -20.14
CA LYS A 127 5.67 3.44 -20.85
C LYS A 127 6.22 4.45 -19.85
N ASP A 128 7.35 5.06 -20.15
CA ASP A 128 7.89 6.17 -19.35
C ASP A 128 8.11 5.81 -17.87
N ILE A 129 8.51 4.55 -17.63
CA ILE A 129 8.93 4.04 -16.34
C ILE A 129 10.28 3.30 -16.47
N HIS A 130 11.16 3.53 -15.51
CA HIS A 130 12.46 2.87 -15.42
C HIS A 130 12.42 1.78 -14.34
N ILE A 131 12.29 0.51 -14.76
CA ILE A 131 12.31 -0.62 -13.84
C ILE A 131 13.69 -1.27 -13.88
N LYS A 132 14.39 -1.22 -12.74
CA LYS A 132 15.78 -1.66 -12.59
C LYS A 132 15.93 -2.66 -11.43
N PRO A 133 16.62 -3.79 -11.64
CA PRO A 133 16.98 -4.68 -10.53
C PRO A 133 18.07 -4.09 -9.63
N GLU A 134 18.85 -3.14 -10.11
CA GLU A 134 19.94 -2.49 -9.37
C GLU A 134 19.41 -1.54 -8.29
N HIS A 135 20.21 -1.30 -7.26
CA HIS A 135 19.88 -0.34 -6.21
C HIS A 135 20.09 1.10 -6.71
N TYR A 136 19.27 2.05 -6.25
CA TYR A 136 19.29 3.43 -6.77
C TYR A 136 20.63 4.16 -6.59
N ILE A 137 21.41 3.78 -5.59
CA ILE A 137 22.76 4.32 -5.32
C ILE A 137 23.73 4.02 -6.46
N GLU A 138 23.51 2.95 -7.23
CA GLU A 138 24.45 2.52 -8.28
C GLU A 138 24.44 3.44 -9.51
N PHE A 139 23.35 4.18 -9.73
CA PHE A 139 23.18 5.02 -10.92
C PHE A 139 22.72 6.46 -10.63
N THR A 140 22.59 6.82 -9.34
CA THR A 140 22.25 8.19 -8.92
C THR A 140 23.34 8.73 -8.00
N LYS A 141 23.75 9.97 -8.24
CA LYS A 141 24.77 10.62 -7.41
C LYS A 141 24.22 10.87 -6.01
N LYS A 142 25.05 10.63 -4.99
CA LYS A 142 24.68 10.80 -3.59
C LYS A 142 24.19 12.21 -3.24
N GLU A 143 24.79 13.22 -3.86
CA GLU A 143 24.43 14.64 -3.67
C GLU A 143 23.07 15.03 -4.27
N ASP A 144 22.53 14.19 -5.15
CA ASP A 144 21.23 14.41 -5.79
C ASP A 144 20.09 13.63 -5.12
N LEU A 145 20.42 12.74 -4.18
CA LEU A 145 19.44 11.88 -3.51
C LEU A 145 18.81 12.55 -2.29
N ILE A 146 17.48 12.55 -2.25
CA ILE A 146 16.68 12.98 -1.11
C ILE A 146 15.76 11.83 -0.70
N CYS A 147 16.01 11.23 0.47
CA CYS A 147 15.17 10.17 1.01
C CYS A 147 13.96 10.77 1.75
N LEU A 148 12.75 10.39 1.32
CA LEU A 148 11.50 10.81 1.94
C LEU A 148 11.12 9.81 3.04
N SER A 149 11.14 10.28 4.30
CA SER A 149 10.73 9.50 5.47
C SER A 149 9.95 10.39 6.43
N SER A 150 8.92 9.82 7.07
CA SER A 150 8.13 10.50 8.12
C SER A 150 8.97 10.84 9.34
N ASP A 151 10.04 10.09 9.57
CA ASP A 151 10.86 10.20 10.78
C ASP A 151 12.05 11.16 10.58
N SER A 152 12.15 11.76 9.38
CA SER A 152 13.16 12.77 9.08
C SER A 152 12.89 14.04 9.91
N PRO A 153 13.89 14.59 10.62
CA PRO A 153 13.75 15.88 11.31
C PRO A 153 13.67 17.06 10.33
N ASN A 154 13.98 16.84 9.05
CA ASN A 154 14.04 17.87 8.03
C ASN A 154 12.69 18.00 7.32
N VAL A 155 12.12 19.21 7.32
CA VAL A 155 10.88 19.53 6.61
C VAL A 155 11.19 19.93 5.16
N LEU A 156 10.64 19.18 4.20
CA LEU A 156 10.71 19.52 2.78
C LEU A 156 9.74 20.66 2.46
N LYS A 157 10.26 21.82 2.05
CA LYS A 157 9.45 23.00 1.74
C LYS A 157 9.10 23.11 0.26
N GLU A 158 10.07 22.77 -0.60
CA GLU A 158 9.97 22.90 -2.05
C GLU A 158 10.61 21.68 -2.72
N LEU A 159 10.19 21.41 -3.96
CA LEU A 159 10.74 20.34 -4.78
C LEU A 159 11.76 20.92 -5.77
N ASP A 160 12.95 20.32 -5.81
CA ASP A 160 14.01 20.64 -6.76
C ASP A 160 13.94 19.63 -7.92
N GLU A 161 13.64 20.12 -9.12
CA GLU A 161 13.48 19.28 -10.32
C GLU A 161 14.79 18.62 -10.79
N THR A 162 15.94 19.01 -10.22
CA THR A 162 17.24 18.39 -10.51
C THR A 162 17.54 17.20 -9.59
N LYS A 163 16.76 17.01 -8.53
CA LYS A 163 16.99 15.99 -7.50
C LYS A 163 16.19 14.71 -7.74
N ALA A 164 16.67 13.64 -7.10
CA ALA A 164 16.08 12.33 -7.09
C ALA A 164 15.48 12.03 -5.70
N TYR A 165 14.16 11.97 -5.64
CA TYR A 165 13.40 11.72 -4.43
C TYR A 165 13.11 10.23 -4.26
N VAL A 166 13.51 9.65 -3.13
CA VAL A 166 13.37 8.21 -2.86
C VAL A 166 12.24 7.98 -1.86
N ILE A 167 11.28 7.14 -2.22
CA ILE A 167 10.22 6.62 -1.35
C ILE A 167 10.48 5.14 -1.11
N GLY A 168 10.46 4.72 0.16
CA GLY A 168 10.52 3.30 0.51
C GLY A 168 9.30 2.54 -0.01
N GLY A 169 9.51 1.55 -0.86
CA GLY A 169 8.51 0.60 -1.36
C GLY A 169 8.13 -0.42 -0.30
N LEU A 170 7.67 0.05 0.85
CA LEU A 170 7.32 -0.75 2.01
C LEU A 170 5.86 -0.53 2.40
N VAL A 171 5.12 -1.61 2.62
CA VAL A 171 3.77 -1.55 3.17
C VAL A 171 3.85 -1.66 4.69
N TYR A 172 3.93 -0.50 5.36
CA TYR A 172 3.96 -0.44 6.81
C TYR A 172 2.55 -0.54 7.41
N HIS A 173 2.40 -1.29 8.50
CA HIS A 173 1.20 -1.24 9.34
C HIS A 173 1.55 -0.45 10.57
N ASN A 174 1.24 0.85 10.55
CA ASN A 174 1.46 1.70 11.71
C ASN A 174 0.54 1.22 12.85
N HIS A 175 1.10 0.44 13.78
CA HIS A 175 0.36 -0.14 14.91
C HIS A 175 0.05 0.91 15.98
N GLN A 176 0.54 2.15 15.84
CA GLN A 176 0.26 3.22 16.79
C GLN A 176 -0.99 3.99 16.38
N LYS A 177 -2.13 3.46 16.81
CA LYS A 177 -3.37 4.19 16.89
C LYS A 177 -3.39 4.91 18.24
N GLN A 178 -2.95 6.18 18.26
CA GLN A 178 -3.24 7.20 19.28
C GLN A 178 -3.61 6.69 20.69
N ASP A 179 -2.62 6.30 21.49
CA ASP A 179 -2.72 6.40 22.95
C ASP A 179 -2.20 7.79 23.37
N ALA A 180 -2.95 8.82 23.02
CA ALA A 180 -2.70 10.20 23.43
C ALA A 180 -4.00 11.01 23.45
N VAL A 181 -5.00 10.54 24.21
CA VAL A 181 -6.09 11.38 24.73
C VAL A 181 -6.38 10.93 26.16
N GLY A 182 -5.94 11.74 27.14
CA GLY A 182 -6.05 11.54 28.58
C GLY A 182 -4.68 11.78 29.20
N GLU A 183 -4.37 12.87 29.90
CA GLU A 183 -5.19 13.78 30.70
C GLU A 183 -4.76 15.23 30.48
N THR A 184 -5.68 16.06 30.02
CA THR A 184 -5.78 17.45 30.46
C THR A 184 -7.25 17.70 30.67
N VAL A 185 -7.70 17.75 31.93
CA VAL A 185 -8.69 18.69 32.50
C VAL A 185 -8.93 18.32 33.97
N GLY A 186 -8.83 19.34 34.84
CA GLY A 186 -9.34 19.37 36.21
C GLY A 186 -8.24 19.80 37.18
N GLY A 187 -8.24 20.98 37.80
CA GLY A 187 -9.27 21.97 38.02
C GLY A 187 -8.97 22.61 39.38
N ASP A 188 -8.98 23.94 39.41
CA ASP A 188 -8.90 24.88 40.55
C ASP A 188 -7.72 24.82 41.54
#